data_AF-A0A495XFN2-F1
#
_entry.id   AF-A0A495XFN2-F1
#
_cell.length_a   1.000
_cell.length_b   1.000
_cell.length_c   1.000
_cell.angle_alpha   90.00
_cell.angle_beta   90.00
_cell.angle_gamma   90.00
#
_symmetry.space_group_name_H-M   'P 1'
#
loop_
_entity.id
_entity.type
_entity.pdbx_description
1 polymer ?
#
loop_
_entity_poly.entity_id
_entity_poly.type
_entity_poly.pdbx_seq_one_letter_code
_entity_poly.pdbx_strand_id
1 'polypeptide(L)'
;MDETLRAAVLRRLAQLDEVVERGAAEALVPLARAEINRLADCWRLLLTVHQPDPDGRCRACPGVLRHRKWPCQVWAMAHQHLIGEGLPHRERRRPLRNPFRHDTGRTDTDPTAEIPVVVSKPRHALPD
;
A
#
# COMPACT_ATOMS: atom_id res chain seq x y z
N MET A 1 -13.58 18.11 8.22
CA MET A 1 -13.32 17.33 9.45
C MET A 1 -12.39 16.21 9.03
N ASP A 2 -11.10 16.23 9.41
CA ASP A 2 -10.34 14.97 9.57
C ASP A 2 -8.87 15.13 9.95
N GLU A 3 -8.21 16.26 9.62
CA GLU A 3 -6.75 16.30 9.79
C GLU A 3 -6.32 16.26 11.26
N THR A 4 -7.12 16.83 12.17
CA THR A 4 -6.89 16.73 13.62
C THR A 4 -7.07 15.30 14.14
N LEU A 5 -8.10 14.59 13.67
CA LEU A 5 -8.36 13.19 14.02
C LEU A 5 -7.25 12.30 13.48
N ARG A 6 -6.92 12.45 12.19
CA ARG A 6 -5.81 11.75 11.52
C ARG A 6 -4.49 11.98 12.25
N ALA A 7 -4.15 13.23 12.58
CA ALA A 7 -2.93 13.54 13.32
C ALA A 7 -2.92 12.91 14.72
N ALA A 8 -4.06 12.91 15.43
CA ALA A 8 -4.15 12.27 16.74
C ALA A 8 -3.92 10.75 16.66
N VAL A 9 -4.51 10.08 15.65
CA VAL A 9 -4.30 8.64 15.42
C VAL A 9 -2.83 8.36 15.11
N LEU A 10 -2.23 9.11 14.19
CA LEU A 10 -0.81 8.93 13.81
C LEU A 10 0.14 9.17 14.98
N ARG A 11 -0.12 10.19 15.82
CA ARG A 11 0.66 10.42 17.04
C ARG A 11 0.56 9.25 18.01
N ARG A 12 -0.63 8.67 18.19
CA ARG A 12 -0.79 7.51 19.09
C ARG A 12 0.00 6.30 18.59
N LEU A 13 0.03 6.05 17.28
CA LEU A 13 0.84 4.97 16.71
C LEU A 13 2.34 5.20 16.94
N ALA A 14 2.83 6.42 16.72
CA ALA A 14 4.23 6.77 16.98
C ALA A 14 4.61 6.59 18.47
N GLN A 15 3.71 6.93 19.40
CA GLN A 15 3.95 6.69 20.82
C GLN A 15 4.07 5.20 21.17
N LEU A 16 3.28 4.33 20.54
CA LEU A 16 3.40 2.89 20.74
C LEU A 16 4.74 2.36 20.23
N ASP A 17 5.19 2.83 19.06
CA ASP A 17 6.51 2.49 18.52
C ASP A 17 7.63 2.91 19.48
N GLU A 18 7.55 4.12 20.04
CA GLU A 18 8.53 4.60 21.02
C GLU A 18 8.61 3.76 22.30
N VAL A 19 7.47 3.25 22.77
CA VAL A 19 7.41 2.38 23.96
C VAL A 19 8.05 1.02 23.67
N VAL A 20 7.79 0.45 22.49
CA VAL A 20 8.41 -0.81 22.08
C VAL A 20 9.93 -0.68 21.98
N GLU A 21 10.44 0.46 21.50
CA GLU A 21 11.88 0.67 21.32
C GLU A 21 12.64 0.99 22.62
N ARG A 22 11.98 1.60 23.60
CA ARG A 22 12.64 2.12 24.82
C ARG A 22 12.20 1.42 26.11
N GLY A 23 11.16 0.59 26.07
CA GLY A 23 10.57 -0.04 27.25
C GLY A 23 11.39 -1.21 27.80
N ALA A 24 11.39 -1.36 29.13
CA ALA A 24 11.93 -2.55 29.79
C ALA A 24 11.04 -3.78 29.53
N ALA A 25 11.65 -4.95 29.32
CA ALA A 25 10.96 -6.17 28.88
C ALA A 25 9.81 -6.59 29.81
N GLU A 26 9.97 -6.39 31.12
CA GLU A 26 9.00 -6.77 32.15
C GLU A 26 7.72 -5.92 32.07
N ALA A 27 7.85 -4.65 31.67
CA ALA A 27 6.72 -3.75 31.47
C ALA A 27 6.03 -3.96 30.10
N LEU A 28 6.76 -4.53 29.13
CA LEU A 28 6.26 -4.73 27.76
C LEU A 28 5.28 -5.89 27.64
N VAL A 29 5.41 -6.96 28.44
CA VAL A 29 4.55 -8.16 28.28
C VAL A 29 3.06 -7.88 28.53
N PRO A 30 2.65 -7.21 29.63
CA PRO A 30 1.24 -6.88 29.86
C PRO A 30 0.70 -5.90 28.81
N LEU A 31 1.53 -4.93 28.41
CA LEU A 31 1.19 -3.96 27.37
C LEU A 31 0.98 -4.64 26.01
N ALA A 32 1.91 -5.51 25.60
CA ALA A 32 1.82 -6.25 24.35
C ALA A 32 0.55 -7.11 24.31
N ARG A 33 0.20 -7.78 25.42
CA ARG A 33 -1.05 -8.55 25.51
C ARG A 33 -2.28 -7.67 25.30
N ALA A 34 -2.33 -6.51 25.95
CA ALA A 34 -3.44 -5.57 25.80
C ALA A 34 -3.56 -5.04 24.35
N GLU A 35 -2.43 -4.65 23.74
CA GLU A 35 -2.43 -4.11 22.39
C GLU A 35 -2.70 -5.18 21.32
N ILE A 36 -2.23 -6.43 21.49
CA ILE A 36 -2.59 -7.55 20.60
C ILE A 36 -4.10 -7.79 20.62
N ASN A 37 -4.71 -7.84 21.80
CA ASN A 37 -6.16 -8.00 21.92
C ASN A 37 -6.91 -6.84 21.24
N ARG A 38 -6.48 -5.61 21.51
CA ARG A 38 -7.06 -4.41 20.88
C ARG A 38 -6.96 -4.46 19.36
N LEU A 39 -5.80 -4.84 18.82
CA LEU A 39 -5.59 -4.95 17.37
C LEU A 39 -6.48 -6.05 16.76
N ALA A 40 -6.60 -7.20 17.43
CA ALA A 40 -7.49 -8.27 17.00
C ALA A 40 -8.96 -7.80 16.94
N ASP A 41 -9.41 -7.05 17.94
CA ASP A 41 -10.76 -6.48 17.97
C ASP A 41 -10.96 -5.42 16.88
N CYS A 42 -9.97 -4.55 16.65
CA CYS A 42 -9.99 -3.59 15.55
C CYS A 42 -10.13 -4.29 14.19
N TRP A 43 -9.38 -5.38 13.95
CA TRP A 43 -9.50 -6.16 12.72
C TRP A 43 -10.87 -6.80 12.57
N ARG A 44 -11.41 -7.43 13.62
CA ARG A 44 -12.76 -8.02 13.60
C ARG A 44 -13.81 -6.98 13.23
N LEU A 45 -13.76 -5.80 13.84
CA LEU A 45 -14.67 -4.70 13.53
C LEU A 45 -14.54 -4.26 12.07
N LEU A 46 -13.31 -4.02 11.60
CA LEU A 46 -13.06 -3.57 10.24
C LEU A 46 -13.52 -4.60 9.20
N LEU A 47 -13.24 -5.88 9.41
CA LEU A 47 -13.65 -6.95 8.51
C LEU A 47 -15.17 -7.17 8.51
N THR A 48 -15.84 -6.90 9.63
CA THR A 48 -17.32 -6.92 9.71
C THR A 48 -17.95 -5.84 8.82
N VAL A 49 -17.34 -4.66 8.75
CA VAL A 49 -17.81 -3.59 7.85
C VAL A 49 -17.56 -3.93 6.38
N HIS A 50 -16.51 -4.71 6.09
CA HIS A 50 -16.08 -5.06 4.74
C HIS A 50 -16.56 -6.44 4.25
N GLN A 51 -17.75 -6.87 4.66
CA GLN A 51 -18.33 -8.14 4.19
C GLN A 51 -18.78 -8.06 2.72
N PRO A 52 -18.75 -9.19 1.97
CA PRO A 52 -19.38 -9.26 0.67
C PRO A 52 -20.91 -9.20 0.81
N ASP A 53 -21.56 -8.51 -0.10
CA ASP A 53 -23.00 -8.57 -0.30
C ASP A 53 -23.39 -9.80 -1.16
N PRO A 54 -24.69 -10.08 -1.37
CA PRO A 54 -25.12 -11.22 -2.19
C PRO A 54 -24.56 -11.22 -3.63
N ASP A 55 -24.15 -10.07 -4.15
CA ASP A 55 -23.54 -9.93 -5.48
C ASP A 55 -22.01 -10.13 -5.47
N GLY A 56 -21.44 -10.51 -4.31
CA GLY A 56 -20.00 -10.70 -4.13
C GLY A 56 -19.20 -9.39 -4.11
N ARG A 57 -19.80 -8.29 -3.62
CA ARG A 57 -19.19 -6.96 -3.60
C ARG A 57 -19.12 -6.39 -2.19
N CYS A 58 -18.08 -5.59 -1.91
CA CYS A 58 -17.92 -4.89 -0.65
C CYS A 58 -18.56 -3.49 -0.73
N ARG A 59 -19.69 -3.28 -0.03
CA ARG A 59 -20.43 -2.00 -0.08
C ARG A 59 -19.74 -0.85 0.65
N ALA A 60 -18.95 -1.15 1.68
CA ALA A 60 -18.23 -0.14 2.46
C ALA A 60 -17.04 0.50 1.71
N CYS A 61 -16.55 -0.15 0.64
CA CYS A 61 -15.44 0.43 -0.13
C CYS A 61 -15.95 1.54 -1.06
N PRO A 62 -15.30 2.72 -1.06
CA PRO A 62 -15.65 3.77 -2.01
C PRO A 62 -15.36 3.31 -3.45
N GLY A 63 -16.31 3.54 -4.35
CA GLY A 63 -16.21 3.22 -5.77
C GLY A 63 -17.15 4.10 -6.60
N VAL A 64 -16.60 4.80 -7.60
CA VAL A 64 -17.32 5.86 -8.35
C VAL A 64 -18.48 5.33 -9.19
N LEU A 65 -18.42 4.06 -9.63
CA LEU A 65 -19.48 3.49 -10.47
C LEU A 65 -19.98 2.10 -10.05
N ARG A 66 -19.25 1.34 -9.24
CA ARG A 66 -19.66 0.04 -8.67
C ARG A 66 -18.87 -0.24 -7.40
N HIS A 67 -19.53 -0.78 -6.36
CA HIS A 67 -18.86 -1.35 -5.19
C HIS A 67 -17.74 -2.31 -5.61
N ARG A 68 -16.63 -2.30 -4.85
CA ARG A 68 -15.44 -3.10 -5.17
C ARG A 68 -15.77 -4.59 -5.12
N LYS A 69 -15.22 -5.37 -6.04
CA LYS A 69 -15.29 -6.85 -5.99
C LYS A 69 -14.66 -7.33 -4.68
N TRP A 70 -15.26 -8.34 -4.07
CA TRP A 70 -14.68 -9.01 -2.92
C TRP A 70 -13.69 -10.09 -3.39
N PRO A 71 -12.57 -10.34 -2.68
CA PRO A 71 -12.09 -9.61 -1.51
C PRO A 71 -11.58 -8.21 -1.87
N CYS A 72 -11.99 -7.21 -1.11
CA CYS A 72 -11.53 -5.84 -1.30
C CYS A 72 -10.15 -5.61 -0.67
N GLN A 73 -9.56 -4.43 -0.89
CA GLN A 73 -8.22 -4.08 -0.40
C GLN A 73 -8.04 -4.32 1.11
N VAL A 74 -9.07 -4.04 1.92
CA VAL A 74 -9.02 -4.26 3.37
C VAL A 74 -8.83 -5.74 3.73
N TRP A 75 -9.55 -6.65 3.06
CA TRP A 75 -9.38 -8.10 3.24
C TRP A 75 -8.02 -8.58 2.73
N ALA A 76 -7.53 -8.03 1.61
CA ALA A 76 -6.20 -8.33 1.11
C ALA A 76 -5.11 -7.92 2.12
N MET A 77 -5.24 -6.74 2.73
CA MET A 77 -4.33 -6.27 3.78
C MET A 77 -4.40 -7.14 5.04
N ALA A 78 -5.61 -7.52 5.48
CA ALA A 78 -5.77 -8.41 6.63
C ALA A 78 -5.08 -9.76 6.37
N HIS A 79 -5.30 -10.35 5.20
CA HIS A 79 -4.64 -11.59 4.82
C HIS A 79 -3.11 -11.45 4.83
N GLN A 80 -2.58 -10.39 4.23
CA GLN A 80 -1.14 -10.14 4.19
C GLN A 80 -0.53 -9.95 5.59
N HIS A 81 -1.19 -9.20 6.47
CA HIS A 81 -0.61 -8.81 7.76
C HIS A 81 -0.92 -9.76 8.92
N LEU A 82 -2.00 -10.55 8.85
CA LEU A 82 -2.39 -11.51 9.88
C LEU A 82 -1.96 -12.94 9.58
N ILE A 83 -1.84 -13.32 8.30
CA ILE A 83 -1.58 -14.71 7.87
C ILE A 83 -0.26 -14.82 7.11
N GLY A 84 0.05 -13.85 6.24
CA GLY A 84 1.22 -13.87 5.35
C GLY A 84 2.58 -13.60 6.01
N GLU A 85 2.85 -14.13 7.20
CA GLU A 85 4.11 -13.96 7.94
C GLU A 85 5.38 -14.25 7.10
N GLY A 86 6.58 -13.72 7.37
CA GLY A 86 7.04 -13.05 8.59
C GLY A 86 8.43 -12.43 8.41
N LEU A 87 8.48 -11.12 8.18
CA LEU A 87 9.73 -10.35 8.39
C LEU A 87 9.77 -9.86 9.85
N PRO A 88 10.92 -9.92 10.53
CA PRO A 88 11.10 -9.35 11.86
C PRO A 88 10.65 -7.88 11.89
N HIS A 89 10.11 -7.43 13.02
CA HIS A 89 9.53 -6.09 13.20
C HIS A 89 10.43 -4.95 12.67
N ARG A 90 11.77 -5.11 12.74
CA ARG A 90 12.75 -4.15 12.18
C ARG A 90 12.70 -3.98 10.67
N GLU A 91 12.40 -5.01 9.90
CA GLU A 91 12.33 -4.93 8.42
C GLU A 91 11.01 -4.34 7.92
N ARG A 92 9.99 -4.29 8.78
CA ARG A 92 8.70 -3.62 8.48
C ARG A 92 8.79 -2.09 8.54
N ARG A 93 9.90 -1.52 9.02
CA ARG A 93 10.17 -0.07 8.99
C ARG A 93 10.58 0.47 7.62
N ARG A 94 10.60 -0.38 6.57
CA ARG A 94 10.55 0.16 5.21
C ARG A 94 9.21 0.87 5.04
N PRO A 95 9.15 2.09 4.47
CA PRO A 95 7.90 2.79 4.30
C PRO A 95 6.91 1.86 3.59
N LEU A 96 5.74 1.64 4.21
CA LEU A 96 4.66 0.88 3.60
C LEU A 96 4.48 1.42 2.18
N ARG A 97 4.81 0.60 1.17
CA ARG A 97 4.69 1.00 -0.23
C ARG A 97 3.24 1.36 -0.46
N ASN A 98 2.96 2.65 -0.59
CA ASN A 98 1.61 3.18 -0.59
C ASN A 98 0.78 2.50 -1.70
N PRO A 99 -0.19 1.61 -1.38
CA PRO A 99 -1.00 0.94 -2.39
C PRO A 99 -2.02 1.90 -3.04
N PHE A 100 -2.14 3.14 -2.53
CA PHE A 100 -2.89 4.22 -3.19
C PHE A 100 -2.14 4.87 -4.35
N ARG A 101 -0.87 4.50 -4.60
CA ARG A 101 -0.23 4.80 -5.88
C ARG A 101 -0.68 3.79 -6.91
N HIS A 102 -1.78 4.10 -7.57
CA HIS A 102 -2.02 3.54 -8.89
C HIS A 102 -0.82 3.92 -9.77
N ASP A 103 -0.13 2.90 -10.26
CA ASP A 103 0.88 3.01 -11.30
C ASP A 103 0.20 3.47 -12.59
N THR A 104 -0.03 4.78 -12.70
CA THR A 104 -0.41 5.42 -13.95
C THR A 104 0.88 5.77 -14.67
N GLY A 105 1.35 4.86 -15.50
CA GLY A 105 2.29 5.20 -16.57
C GLY A 105 3.61 4.45 -16.56
N ARG A 106 3.58 3.13 -16.74
CA ARG A 106 4.61 2.48 -17.55
C ARG A 106 4.39 2.87 -19.01
N THR A 107 4.97 3.98 -19.42
CA THR A 107 5.39 4.18 -20.81
C THR A 107 6.89 3.91 -20.85
N ASP A 108 7.22 2.66 -21.16
CA ASP A 108 8.53 2.30 -21.71
C ASP A 108 8.66 3.02 -23.06
N THR A 109 9.29 4.19 -23.05
CA THR A 109 10.01 4.70 -24.22
C THR A 109 11.27 5.37 -23.68
N ASP A 110 12.31 4.56 -23.59
CA ASP A 110 13.71 4.97 -23.57
C ASP A 110 14.05 5.64 -24.91
N PRO A 111 14.40 6.94 -24.98
CA PRO A 111 15.07 7.49 -26.14
C PRO A 111 16.57 7.44 -25.86
N THR A 112 17.14 6.24 -25.80
CA THR A 112 18.59 6.10 -25.93
C THR A 112 18.94 6.33 -27.39
N ALA A 113 19.63 7.43 -27.60
CA ALA A 113 20.18 7.92 -28.84
C ALA A 113 20.80 6.83 -29.72
N GLU A 114 20.27 6.66 -30.94
CA GLU A 114 21.08 6.29 -32.10
C GLU A 114 20.67 7.15 -33.30
N ILE A 115 21.62 7.99 -33.73
CA ILE A 115 21.55 8.82 -34.93
C ILE A 115 21.71 7.87 -36.13
N PRO A 116 20.77 7.77 -37.08
CA PRO A 116 21.04 7.02 -38.29
C PRO A 116 21.95 7.87 -39.19
N VAL A 117 23.20 7.43 -39.33
CA VAL A 117 24.16 7.93 -40.32
C VAL A 117 23.56 7.68 -41.71
N VAL A 118 23.02 8.74 -42.33
CA VAL A 118 22.65 8.72 -43.75
C VAL A 118 23.94 8.73 -44.55
N VAL A 119 24.32 7.56 -45.04
CA VAL A 119 25.37 7.38 -46.04
C VAL A 119 24.87 7.97 -47.36
N SER A 120 25.36 9.16 -47.69
CA SER A 120 25.23 9.77 -49.01
C SER A 120 25.91 8.90 -50.07
N LYS A 121 25.16 8.49 -51.10
CA LYS A 121 25.71 7.92 -52.34
C LYS A 121 25.45 8.92 -53.48
N PRO A 122 26.49 9.46 -54.14
CA PRO A 122 26.31 10.34 -55.28
C PRO A 122 26.24 9.51 -56.58
N ARG A 123 25.48 9.99 -57.58
CA ARG A 123 25.84 9.98 -59.02
C ARG A 123 24.69 10.50 -59.91
N HIS A 124 25.02 11.56 -60.68
CA HIS A 124 24.69 11.95 -62.08
C HIS A 124 23.32 11.54 -62.69
N ALA A 125 22.61 12.30 -63.54
CA ALA A 125 22.96 13.36 -64.51
C ALA A 125 21.70 14.19 -64.92
N LEU A 126 21.93 15.30 -65.65
CA LEU A 126 20.99 16.25 -66.27
C LEU A 126 20.19 15.64 -67.46
N PRO A 127 18.99 16.18 -67.79
CA PRO A 127 18.81 17.02 -68.99
C PRO A 127 17.86 18.22 -68.72
N ASP A 128 17.71 19.30 -69.50
CA ASP A 128 18.10 19.71 -70.86
C ASP A 128 18.82 21.07 -70.85
#